data_AF-A0A3B4XGP8-F1
#
_entry.id   AF-A0A3B4XGP8-F1
#
_cell.length_a   1.000
_cell.length_b   1.000
_cell.length_c   1.000
_cell.angle_alpha   90.00
_cell.angle_beta   90.00
_cell.angle_gamma   90.00
#
_symmetry.space_group_name_H-M   'P 1'
#
loop_
_entity.id
_entity.type
_entity.pdbx_description
1 polymer ?
#
loop_
_entity_poly.entity_id
_entity_poly.type
_entity_poly.pdbx_seq_one_letter_code
_entity_poly.pdbx_strand_id
1 'polypeptide(L)'
;MAICNSDFVVRGYIKNVTHSPESQTSLVEVTAVRVYWQRSRVFEQQVAPGTSQSIPSWHGHIHTLLRCHVKPGDGQFLFTGSEHFGEAWLGCAPRYKDFLSVYQTARAALHM
;
A
#
# COMPACT_ATOMS: atom_id res chain seq x y z
N MET A 1 4.68 -12.63 9.38
CA MET A 1 3.81 -11.58 8.83
C MET A 1 4.40 -10.23 9.18
N ALA A 2 4.55 -9.32 8.21
CA ALA A 2 5.17 -8.01 8.43
C ALA A 2 4.26 -6.98 9.11
N ILE A 3 2.95 -7.28 9.25
CA ILE A 3 1.90 -6.34 9.71
C ILE A 3 2.21 -5.75 11.09
N CYS A 4 2.60 -6.57 12.07
CA CYS A 4 2.73 -6.11 13.46
C CYS A 4 3.89 -5.12 13.69
N ASN A 5 4.89 -5.10 12.82
CA ASN A 5 6.03 -4.18 12.89
C ASN A 5 6.02 -3.15 11.73
N SER A 6 4.90 -3.03 11.02
CA SER A 6 4.78 -2.05 9.94
C SER A 6 4.39 -0.69 10.50
N ASP A 7 5.01 0.36 9.96
CA ASP A 7 4.62 1.74 10.24
C ASP A 7 3.32 2.10 9.53
N PHE A 8 2.96 1.40 8.44
CA PHE A 8 1.67 1.54 7.79
C PHE A 8 1.14 0.21 7.24
N VAL A 9 -0.18 0.06 7.23
CA VAL A 9 -0.92 -1.08 6.68
C VAL A 9 -2.11 -0.55 5.90
N VAL A 10 -2.06 -0.67 4.59
CA VAL A 10 -3.03 -0.04 3.68
C VAL A 10 -3.51 -1.04 2.63
N ARG A 11 -4.82 -1.09 2.40
CA ARG A 11 -5.40 -1.75 1.22
C ARG A 11 -5.80 -0.71 0.21
N GLY A 12 -5.33 -0.84 -1.02
CA GLY A 12 -5.53 0.15 -2.06
C GLY A 12 -5.24 -0.34 -3.46
N TYR A 13 -5.26 0.60 -4.39
CA TYR A 13 -4.94 0.42 -5.80
C TYR A 13 -3.70 1.23 -6.18
N ILE A 14 -2.94 0.70 -7.14
CA ILE A 14 -1.86 1.44 -7.79
C ILE A 14 -2.48 2.34 -8.84
N LYS A 15 -2.40 3.66 -8.65
CA LYS A 15 -2.89 4.65 -9.60
C LYS A 15 -1.85 4.95 -10.68
N ASN A 16 -0.61 5.15 -10.26
CA ASN A 16 0.50 5.43 -11.16
C ASN A 16 1.82 4.89 -10.60
N VAL A 17 2.81 4.72 -11.47
CA VAL A 17 4.16 4.28 -11.10
C VAL A 17 5.19 5.10 -11.88
N THR A 18 6.21 5.60 -11.18
CA THR A 18 7.38 6.23 -11.78
C THR A 18 8.62 5.42 -11.40
N HIS A 19 9.39 4.97 -12.39
CA HIS A 19 10.61 4.21 -12.17
C HIS A 19 11.82 5.13 -12.15
N SER A 20 12.73 4.92 -11.19
CA SER A 20 14.06 5.55 -11.19
C SER A 20 15.14 4.46 -11.23
N PRO A 21 15.71 4.17 -12.41
CA PRO A 21 16.83 3.26 -12.55
C PRO A 21 18.08 3.71 -11.78
N GLU A 22 18.29 5.02 -11.63
CA GLU A 22 19.46 5.59 -10.95
C GLU A 22 19.49 5.20 -9.47
N SER A 23 18.32 5.26 -8.81
CA SER A 23 18.16 4.90 -7.41
C SER A 23 17.79 3.42 -7.20
N GLN A 24 17.53 2.66 -8.28
CA GLN A 24 16.98 1.31 -8.22
C GLN A 24 15.64 1.22 -7.46
N THR A 25 14.83 2.29 -7.52
CA THR A 25 13.52 2.38 -6.86
C THR A 25 12.38 2.67 -7.84
N SER A 26 11.16 2.56 -7.34
CA SER A 26 9.95 3.02 -8.02
C SER A 26 9.06 3.75 -7.03
N LEU A 27 8.50 4.88 -7.46
CA LEU A 27 7.50 5.64 -6.72
C LEU A 27 6.11 5.18 -7.17
N VAL A 28 5.30 4.77 -6.21
CA VAL A 28 3.95 4.23 -6.45
C VAL A 28 2.94 5.21 -5.88
N GLU A 29 2.10 5.78 -6.74
CA GLU A 29 0.94 6.56 -6.31
C GLU A 29 -0.20 5.60 -5.95
N VAL A 30 -0.70 5.70 -4.73
CA VAL A 30 -1.71 4.78 -4.19
C VAL A 30 -2.99 5.52 -3.84
N THR A 31 -4.11 4.98 -4.31
CA THR A 31 -5.43 5.32 -3.79
C THR A 31 -5.87 4.24 -2.82
N ALA A 32 -6.02 4.61 -1.55
CA ALA A 32 -6.36 3.67 -0.49
C ALA A 32 -7.88 3.48 -0.38
N VAL A 33 -8.28 2.20 -0.39
CA VAL A 33 -9.63 1.76 -0.05
C VAL A 33 -9.80 1.78 1.47
N ARG A 34 -8.75 1.40 2.20
CA ARG A 34 -8.74 1.40 3.66
C ARG A 34 -7.31 1.55 4.18
N VAL A 35 -7.13 2.49 5.10
CA VAL A 35 -5.94 2.56 5.96
C VAL A 35 -6.28 1.81 7.25
N TYR A 36 -5.63 0.68 7.48
CA TYR A 36 -5.82 -0.11 8.71
C TYR A 36 -4.99 0.44 9.86
N TRP A 37 -3.79 0.92 9.55
CA TRP A 37 -2.84 1.48 10.49
C TRP A 37 -1.88 2.41 9.74
N GLN A 38 -1.53 3.54 10.36
CA GLN A 38 -0.36 4.34 9.98
C GLN A 38 0.16 5.06 11.22
N ARG A 39 1.47 5.03 11.45
CA ARG A 39 2.14 5.68 12.58
C ARG A 39 2.13 7.20 12.43
N SER A 40 2.33 7.68 11.20
CA SER A 40 2.29 9.08 10.81
C SER A 40 1.23 9.31 9.72
N ARG A 41 1.32 10.40 8.95
CA ARG A 41 0.36 10.79 7.92
C ARG A 41 0.89 10.60 6.49
N VAL A 42 1.61 9.51 6.23
CA VAL A 42 2.06 9.18 4.86
C VAL A 42 0.91 8.90 3.88
N PHE A 43 -0.30 8.62 4.39
CA PHE A 43 -1.54 8.70 3.64
C PHE A 43 -2.40 9.84 4.17
N GLU A 44 -2.85 10.71 3.28
CA GLU A 44 -3.69 11.85 3.59
C GLU A 44 -5.07 11.72 2.96
N GLN A 45 -6.07 12.26 3.64
CA GLN A 45 -7.44 12.27 3.16
C GLN A 45 -7.65 13.47 2.25
N GLN A 46 -7.99 13.22 0.98
CA GLN A 46 -8.28 14.27 0.02
C GLN A 46 -9.78 14.28 -0.29
N VAL A 47 -10.37 15.47 -0.28
CA VAL A 47 -11.74 15.72 -0.76
C VAL A 47 -11.63 16.27 -2.17
N ALA A 48 -12.32 15.65 -3.13
CA ALA A 48 -12.35 16.18 -4.48
C ALA A 48 -13.11 17.53 -4.49
N PRO A 49 -12.48 18.63 -4.94
CA PRO A 49 -13.17 19.92 -5.00
C PRO A 49 -14.35 19.84 -5.98
N GLY A 50 -15.52 20.30 -5.54
CA GLY A 50 -16.69 20.51 -6.42
C GLY A 50 -17.80 19.46 -6.36
N THR A 51 -17.74 18.47 -5.47
CA THR A 51 -18.88 17.56 -5.25
C THR A 51 -19.22 17.47 -3.76
N SER A 52 -20.39 17.98 -3.40
CA SER A 52 -20.99 17.93 -2.05
C SER A 52 -21.29 16.50 -1.56
N GLN A 53 -20.89 15.48 -2.33
CA GLN A 53 -21.13 14.06 -2.09
C GLN A 53 -19.88 13.17 -2.35
N SER A 54 -18.68 13.74 -2.56
CA SER A 54 -17.49 12.89 -2.73
C SER A 54 -17.15 12.17 -1.42
N ILE A 55 -17.06 10.84 -1.50
CA ILE A 55 -16.50 10.04 -0.41
C ILE A 55 -15.01 10.41 -0.33
N PRO A 56 -14.53 10.92 0.81
CA PRO A 56 -13.13 11.30 0.92
C PRO A 56 -12.24 10.07 0.77
N SER A 57 -11.30 10.13 -0.18
CA SER A 57 -10.36 9.06 -0.46
C SER A 57 -9.00 9.35 0.16
N TRP A 58 -8.34 8.30 0.61
CA TRP A 58 -6.98 8.39 1.14
C TRP A 58 -5.98 8.22 -0.01
N HIS A 59 -4.99 9.09 -0.08
CA HIS A 59 -3.94 9.09 -1.10
C HIS A 59 -2.57 9.10 -0.42
N GLY A 60 -1.61 8.44 -1.04
CA GLY A 60 -0.24 8.41 -0.56
C GLY A 60 0.73 7.97 -1.64
N HIS A 61 2.02 8.21 -1.39
CA HIS A 61 3.11 7.77 -2.24
C HIS A 61 3.96 6.77 -1.50
N ILE A 62 4.40 5.72 -2.19
CA ILE A 62 5.23 4.69 -1.59
C ILE A 62 6.43 4.41 -2.49
N HIS A 63 7.62 4.40 -1.90
CA HIS A 63 8.83 3.91 -2.53
C HIS A 63 8.94 2.38 -2.41
N THR A 64 9.28 1.72 -3.51
CA THR A 64 9.52 0.28 -3.59
C THR A 64 10.77 -0.01 -4.41
N LEU A 65 11.27 -1.25 -4.35
CA LEU A 65 12.43 -1.67 -5.12
C LEU A 65 12.06 -1.86 -6.60
N LEU A 66 12.93 -1.43 -7.52
CA LEU A 66 12.69 -1.57 -8.95
C LEU A 66 12.48 -3.04 -9.38
N ARG A 67 13.16 -3.98 -8.71
CA ARG A 67 13.03 -5.44 -8.91
C ARG A 67 11.64 -6.00 -8.58
N CYS A 68 10.76 -5.22 -7.95
CA CYS A 68 9.38 -5.64 -7.71
C CYS A 68 8.52 -5.54 -8.98
N HIS A 69 9.04 -4.95 -10.07
CA HIS A 69 8.38 -4.83 -11.37
C HIS A 69 6.94 -4.31 -11.26
N VAL A 70 6.76 -3.33 -10.37
CA VAL A 70 5.45 -2.74 -10.07
C VAL A 70 4.95 -2.01 -11.30
N LYS A 71 3.66 -2.19 -11.62
CA LYS A 71 3.02 -1.54 -12.75
C LYS A 71 1.58 -1.14 -12.39
N PRO A 72 1.04 -0.07 -12.99
CA PRO A 72 -0.39 0.21 -12.90
C PRO A 72 -1.20 -0.97 -13.43
N GLY A 73 -2.38 -1.18 -12.86
CA GLY A 73 -3.28 -2.22 -13.33
C GLY A 73 -4.35 -2.57 -12.31
N ASP A 74 -5.21 -3.50 -12.71
CA ASP A 74 -6.36 -3.86 -11.90
C ASP A 74 -5.99 -4.68 -10.66
N GLY A 75 -6.80 -4.50 -9.63
CA GLY A 75 -6.78 -5.29 -8.41
C GLY A 75 -6.20 -4.57 -7.20
N GLN A 76 -6.64 -5.00 -6.03
CA GLN A 76 -6.22 -4.45 -4.74
C GLN A 76 -4.92 -5.08 -4.27
N PHE A 77 -4.10 -4.29 -3.60
CA PHE A 77 -2.86 -4.69 -2.95
C PHE A 77 -2.97 -4.47 -1.45
N LEU A 78 -2.19 -5.25 -0.68
CA LEU A 78 -1.92 -4.95 0.71
C LEU A 78 -0.53 -4.34 0.81
N PHE A 79 -0.46 -3.04 1.08
CA PHE A 79 0.78 -2.31 1.28
C PHE A 79 1.12 -2.34 2.77
N THR A 80 2.29 -2.89 3.08
CA THR A 80 2.85 -2.93 4.44
C THR A 80 4.31 -2.51 4.36
N GLY A 81 4.71 -1.55 5.18
CA GLY A 81 6.06 -1.00 5.08
C GLY A 81 6.47 -0.17 6.28
N SER A 82 7.62 0.45 6.15
CA SER A 82 8.22 1.36 7.13
C SER A 82 8.19 2.79 6.60
N GLU A 83 8.29 3.74 7.51
CA GLU A 83 8.46 5.14 7.16
C GLU A 83 9.92 5.56 7.41
N HIS A 84 10.57 6.12 6.39
CA HIS A 84 11.92 6.67 6.49
C HIS A 84 11.86 8.15 6.17
N PHE A 85 12.22 9.01 7.13
CA PHE A 85 12.24 10.47 6.97
C PHE A 85 10.93 11.09 6.44
N GLY A 86 9.77 10.55 6.85
CA GLY A 86 8.46 11.04 6.40
C GLY A 86 7.96 10.40 5.10
N GLU A 87 8.77 9.54 4.47
CA GLU A 87 8.40 8.85 3.23
C GLU A 87 8.02 7.40 3.52
N ALA A 88 7.01 6.88 2.83
CA ALA A 88 6.64 5.47 2.94
C ALA A 88 7.52 4.59 2.06
N TRP A 89 8.08 3.53 2.63
CA TRP A 89 8.94 2.56 1.96
C TRP A 89 8.42 1.14 2.18
N LEU A 90 8.48 0.29 1.15
CA LEU A 90 8.21 -1.14 1.28
C LEU A 90 9.09 -2.00 0.37
N GLY A 91 9.12 -3.30 0.66
CA GLY A 91 9.70 -4.33 -0.21
C GLY A 91 8.85 -4.54 -1.47
N CYS A 92 8.37 -5.75 -1.73
CA CYS A 92 7.36 -5.96 -2.77
C CYS A 92 5.98 -6.15 -2.12
N ALA A 93 4.93 -5.58 -2.72
CA ALA A 93 3.57 -5.67 -2.19
C ALA A 93 2.82 -6.86 -2.84
N PRO A 94 2.22 -7.76 -2.05
CA PRO A 94 1.35 -8.80 -2.60
C PRO A 94 0.00 -8.22 -3.03
N ARG A 95 -0.67 -8.91 -3.96
CA ARG A 95 -2.10 -8.65 -4.19
C ARG A 95 -2.88 -9.03 -2.93
N TYR A 96 -3.91 -8.26 -2.62
CA TYR A 96 -4.73 -8.47 -1.42
C TYR A 96 -5.38 -9.86 -1.39
N LYS A 97 -5.81 -10.38 -2.55
CA LYS A 97 -6.36 -11.74 -2.67
C LYS A 97 -5.34 -12.83 -2.30
N ASP A 98 -4.08 -12.65 -2.67
CA ASP A 98 -3.03 -13.63 -2.44
C ASP A 98 -2.65 -13.63 -0.95
N PHE A 99 -2.61 -12.43 -0.33
CA PHE A 99 -2.49 -12.30 1.12
C PHE A 99 -3.63 -13.00 1.87
N LEU A 100 -4.89 -12.78 1.46
CA LEU A 100 -6.05 -13.40 2.11
C LEU A 100 -5.97 -14.92 2.07
N SER A 101 -5.59 -15.50 0.93
CA SER A 101 -5.41 -16.93 0.78
C SER A 101 -4.41 -17.48 1.82
N VAL A 102 -3.20 -16.91 1.88
CA VAL A 102 -2.17 -17.34 2.83
C VAL A 102 -2.60 -17.12 4.28
N TYR A 103 -3.21 -15.96 4.59
CA TYR A 103 -3.68 -15.63 5.93
C TYR A 103 -4.74 -16.62 6.43
N GLN A 104 -5.72 -16.96 5.59
CA GLN A 104 -6.78 -17.90 5.95
C GLN A 104 -6.24 -19.31 6.18
N THR A 105 -5.33 -19.78 5.32
CA THR A 105 -4.65 -21.07 5.51
C THR A 105 -3.88 -21.10 6.82
N ALA A 106 -3.07 -20.07 7.11
CA ALA A 106 -2.31 -19.99 8.35
C ALA A 106 -3.23 -19.96 9.58
N ARG A 107 -4.32 -19.20 9.52
CA ARG A 107 -5.30 -19.11 10.62
C ARG A 107 -6.00 -20.45 10.87
N ALA A 108 -6.37 -21.19 9.82
CA ALA A 108 -6.96 -22.51 9.97
C ALA A 108 -5.99 -23.50 10.63
N ALA A 109 -4.70 -23.45 10.28
CA ALA A 109 -3.67 -24.29 10.86
C ALA A 109 -3.38 -24.02 12.35
N LEU A 110 -3.63 -22.79 12.83
CA LEU A 110 -3.47 -22.42 14.25
C LEU A 110 -4.64 -22.87 15.15
N HIS A 111 -5.73 -23.35 14.55
CA HIS A 111 -6.92 -23.85 15.25
C HIS A 111 -7.10 -25.38 15.10
N MET A 112 -6.09 -26.07 14.57
CA MET A 112 -5.96 -27.53 14.60
C MET A 112 -5.01 -27.93 15.72
#